data_AF-S7X325-F1
#
_entry.id   AF-S7X325-F1
#
_cell.length_a   1.000
_cell.length_b   1.000
_cell.length_c   1.000
_cell.angle_alpha   90.00
_cell.angle_beta   90.00
_cell.angle_gamma   90.00
#
_symmetry.space_group_name_H-M   'P 1'
#
loop_
_entity.id
_entity.type
_entity.pdbx_description
1 polymer ?
#
loop_
_entity_poly.entity_id
_entity_poly.type
_entity_poly.pdbx_seq_one_letter_code
_entity_poly.pdbx_strand_id
1 'polypeptide(L)' 'MGGAEIYKLALPFSQEMIITEIDAKPEADTFFPDFDIKDWDITDTSNHNKDKSNPFDYAFVTYKRKTIT' A
#
# COMPACT_ATOMS: atom_id res chain seq x y z
N MET A 1 -5.58 11.37 -1.05
CA MET A 1 -6.23 11.09 0.26
C MET A 1 -5.11 10.83 1.28
N GLY A 2 -5.33 10.97 2.59
CA GLY A 2 -4.26 10.94 3.61
C GLY A 2 -4.08 12.30 4.33
N GLY A 3 -3.05 12.52 5.16
CA GLY A 3 -1.80 11.75 5.34
C GLY A 3 -1.77 10.67 6.44
N ALA A 4 -0.58 10.38 6.97
CA ALA A 4 -0.29 9.23 7.84
C ALA A 4 -1.24 9.08 9.05
N GLU A 5 -1.58 10.18 9.74
CA GLU A 5 -2.50 10.14 10.88
C GLU A 5 -3.91 9.71 10.48
N ILE A 6 -4.42 10.21 9.35
CA ILE A 6 -5.73 9.82 8.83
C ILE A 6 -5.72 8.33 8.45
N TYR A 7 -4.64 7.85 7.82
CA TYR A 7 -4.51 6.44 7.50
C TYR A 7 -4.46 5.57 8.76
N LYS A 8 -3.72 5.99 9.80
CA LYS A 8 -3.66 5.27 11.07
C LYS A 8 -5.04 5.16 11.73
N LEU A 9 -5.83 6.22 11.68
CA LEU A 9 -7.19 6.23 12.23
C LEU A 9 -8.19 5.42 11.40
N ALA A 10 -8.02 5.39 10.07
CA ALA A 10 -8.91 4.68 9.16
C ALA A 10 -8.61 3.18 9.06
N LEU A 11 -7.33 2.78 9.14
CA LEU A 11 -6.85 1.42 8.89
C LEU A 11 -7.65 0.33 9.63
N PRO A 12 -8.01 0.46 10.93
CA PRO A 12 -8.79 -0.56 11.63
C PRO A 12 -10.18 -0.82 11.04
N PHE A 13 -10.75 0.17 10.35
CA PHE A 13 -12.09 0.10 9.75
C PHE A 13 -12.06 -0.20 8.24
N SER A 14 -10.90 -0.06 7.60
CA SER A 14 -10.72 -0.33 6.18
C SER A 14 -10.91 -1.82 5.86
N GLN A 15 -11.63 -2.09 4.77
CA GLN A 15 -11.80 -3.44 4.21
C GLN A 15 -10.92 -3.68 2.97
N GLU A 16 -10.44 -2.60 2.35
CA GLU A 16 -9.61 -2.63 1.15
C GLU A 16 -8.54 -1.54 1.26
N MET A 17 -7.32 -1.85 0.80
CA MET A 17 -6.24 -0.89 0.59
C MET A 17 -5.73 -1.03 -0.84
N ILE A 18 -5.69 0.09 -1.57
CA ILE A 18 -5.07 0.17 -2.89
C ILE A 18 -3.75 0.92 -2.69
N ILE A 19 -2.64 0.18 -2.71
CA ILE A 19 -1.31 0.68 -2.40
C ILE A 19 -0.48 0.69 -3.70
N THR A 20 0.25 1.78 -3.93
CA THR A 20 1.31 1.81 -4.95
C THR A 20 2.64 1.56 -4.26
N GLU A 21 3.24 0.40 -4.50
CA GLU A 21 4.56 0.05 -3.97
C GLU A 21 5.61 0.45 -4.99
N ILE A 22 6.50 1.38 -4.62
CA ILE A 22 7.53 1.92 -5.50
C ILE A 22 8.88 1.39 -5.02
N ASP A 23 9.67 0.78 -5.92
CA ASP A 23 11.04 0.34 -5.63
C ASP A 23 11.99 1.54 -5.61
N ALA A 24 11.91 2.29 -4.51
CA ALA A 24 12.72 3.46 -4.23
C ALA A 24 13.10 3.53 -2.76
N LYS A 25 14.18 4.26 -2.45
CA LYS A 25 14.66 4.48 -1.08
C LYS A 25 14.86 5.99 -0.83
N PRO A 26 13.77 6.79 -0.79
CA PRO A 26 13.87 8.21 -0.49
C PRO A 26 14.21 8.45 0.99
N GLU A 27 14.76 9.62 1.30
CA GLU A 27 14.73 10.12 2.67
C GLU A 27 13.28 10.45 3.05
N ALA A 28 12.82 9.96 4.19
CA ALA A 28 11.43 10.09 4.63
C ALA A 28 11.34 10.36 6.13
N ASP A 29 10.41 11.22 6.53
CA ASP A 29 10.05 11.53 7.92
C ASP A 29 8.64 11.01 8.30
N THR A 30 7.90 10.51 7.30
CA THR A 30 6.49 10.12 7.40
C THR A 30 6.30 8.78 6.72
N PHE A 31 5.60 7.86 7.39
CA PHE A 31 5.40 6.48 6.93
C PHE A 31 3.91 6.14 6.91
N PHE A 32 3.55 5.21 6.02
CA PHE A 32 2.25 4.53 6.11
C PHE A 32 2.18 3.77 7.44
N PRO A 33 1.02 3.70 8.13
CA PRO A 33 0.90 2.95 9.37
C PRO A 33 1.27 1.48 9.18
N ASP A 34 1.97 0.91 10.15
CA ASP A 34 2.25 -0.52 10.18
C ASP A 34 0.93 -1.32 10.21
N PHE A 35 0.90 -2.42 9.46
CA PHE A 35 -0.21 -3.37 9.46
C PHE A 35 0.32 -4.81 9.40
N ASP A 36 -0.37 -5.76 10.04
CA ASP A 36 0.00 -7.17 9.98
C ASP A 36 -0.50 -7.78 8.66
N ILE A 37 0.41 -8.27 7.83
CA ILE A 37 0.07 -8.94 6.56
C ILE A 37 -0.84 -10.16 6.77
N LYS A 38 -0.87 -10.74 7.97
CA LYS A 38 -1.79 -11.84 8.30
C LYS A 38 -3.25 -11.42 8.23
N ASP A 39 -3.56 -10.13 8.42
CA ASP A 39 -4.93 -9.60 8.37
C ASP A 39 -5.42 -9.30 6.94
N TRP A 40 -4.55 -9.44 5.92
CA TRP A 40 -4.84 -9.01 4.56
C TRP A 40 -4.48 -10.09 3.53
N ASP A 41 -5.26 -10.14 2.45
CA ASP A 41 -4.99 -10.91 1.24
C ASP A 41 -4.70 -9.95 0.08
N ILE A 42 -3.69 -10.26 -0.74
CA ILE A 42 -3.47 -9.58 -2.01
C ILE A 42 -4.44 -10.17 -3.03
N THR A 43 -5.37 -9.35 -3.52
CA THR A 43 -6.39 -9.79 -4.48
C THR A 43 -6.13 -9.33 -5.90
N ASP A 44 -5.29 -8.30 -6.07
CA ASP A 44 -4.87 -7.83 -7.39
C ASP A 44 -3.46 -7.25 -7.33
N THR A 45 -2.72 -7.41 -8.43
CA THR A 45 -1.37 -6.84 -8.58
C THR A 45 -1.08 -6.52 -10.04
N SER A 46 -0.73 -5.27 -10.31
CA SER A 46 -0.28 -4.82 -11.63
C SER A 46 1.14 -4.25 -11.52
N ASN A 47 2.11 -4.97 -12.08
CA ASN A 47 3.52 -4.59 -12.06
C ASN A 47 3.87 -3.69 -13.26
N HIS A 48 4.69 -2.67 -13.02
CA HIS A 48 5.16 -1.72 -14.01
C HIS A 48 6.67 -1.55 -13.88
N ASN A 49 7.38 -1.78 -14.98
CA ASN A 49 8.81 -1.49 -15.05
C ASN A 49 9.03 -0.01 -15.30
N LYS A 50 10.14 0.52 -14.78
CA LYS A 50 10.61 1.86 -15.05
C LYS A 50 10.79 2.11 -16.54
N ASP A 51 10.57 3.36 -16.93
CA ASP A 51 10.74 3.84 -18.28
C ASP A 51 11.22 5.30 -18.29
N LYS A 52 11.14 5.97 -19.44
CA LYS A 52 11.57 7.37 -19.58
C LYS A 52 10.71 8.35 -18.77
N SER A 53 9.48 7.97 -18.43
CA SER A 53 8.50 8.80 -17.71
C SER A 53 8.49 8.51 -16.21
N ASN A 54 8.76 7.26 -15.81
CA ASN A 54 8.79 6.83 -14.41
C ASN A 54 10.12 6.11 -14.13
N PRO A 55 11.03 6.70 -13.33
CA PRO A 55 12.39 6.17 -13.14
C PRO A 55 12.48 4.95 -12.20
N PHE A 56 11.37 4.54 -11.58
CA PHE A 56 11.31 3.45 -10.60
C PHE A 56 10.37 2.35 -11.08
N ASP A 57 10.72 1.11 -10.78
CA ASP A 57 9.79 0.00 -10.90
C ASP A 57 8.73 0.18 -9.80
N TYR A 58 7.47 -0.13 -10.10
CA TYR A 58 6.39 -0.02 -9.14
C TYR A 58 5.28 -1.02 -9.41
N ALA A 59 4.45 -1.27 -8.40
CA ALA A 59 3.26 -2.10 -8.51
C ALA A 59 2.04 -1.41 -7.91
N PHE A 60 0.89 -1.54 -8.58
CA PHE A 60 -0.39 -1.33 -7.92
C PHE A 60 -0.80 -2.64 -7.25
N VAL A 61 -1.01 -2.61 -5.94
CA VAL A 61 -1.37 -3.77 -5.12
C VAL A 61 -2.68 -3.49 -4.41
N THR A 62 -3.66 -4.37 -4.60
CA THR A 62 -4.93 -4.31 -3.88
C THR A 62 -4.93 -5.35 -2.78
N TYR A 63 -5.01 -4.89 -1.54
CA TYR A 63 -5.17 -5.70 -0.33
C TYR A 63 -6.62 -5.71 0.11
N LYS A 64 -7.19 -6.88 0.40
CA LYS A 64 -8.49 -7.01 1.08
C LYS A 64 -8.33 -7.62 2.45
N ARG A 65 -9.06 -7.08 3.43
CA ARG A 65 -9.02 -7.58 4.80
C ARG A 65 -9.59 -9.00 4.83
N LYS A 66 -8.92 -9.90 5.53
CA LYS A 66 -9.41 -11.26 5.73
C LYS A 66 -10.67 -11.25 6.58
N THR A 67 -11.69 -11.93 6.13
CA THR A 67 -12.88 -12.19 6.93
C THR A 67 -12.56 -13.34 7.88
N ILE A 68 -12.58 -13.10 9.19
CA ILE A 68 -12.62 -14.20 10.16
C ILE A 68 -13.97 -14.90 9.97
N THR A 69 -13.94 -16.15 9.52
CA THR A 69 -15.13 -17.02 9.44
C THR A 69 -15.28 -17.77 10.75
#